data_AF-A0A7X9Q4H8-F1
#
_entry.id   AF-A0A7X9Q4H8-F1
#
_cell.length_a   1.000
_cell.length_b   1.000
_cell.length_c   1.000
_cell.angle_alpha   90.00
_cell.angle_beta   90.00
_cell.angle_gamma   90.00
#
_symmetry.space_group_name_H-M   'P 1'
#
loop_
_entity.id
_entity.type
_entity.pdbx_description
1 polymer ?
#
loop_
_entity_poly.entity_id
_entity_poly.type
_entity_poly.pdbx_seq_one_letter_code
_entity_poly.pdbx_strand_id
1 'polypeptide(L)' 'DGKWFREGHGVDPDIEVDENLAEMAKGNDVQLDRAITEIKNALKNKGYNAPVTPAYEKRN' A
#
# COMPACT_ATOMS: atom_id res chain seq x y z
N ASP A 1 -17.40 17.88 1.63
CA ASP A 1 -16.19 18.71 1.79
C ASP A 1 -15.07 18.26 0.86
N GLY A 2 -15.18 18.63 -0.42
CA GLY A 2 -14.19 18.24 -1.43
C GLY A 2 -12.95 19.12 -1.31
N LYS A 3 -11.88 18.60 -0.69
CA LYS A 3 -10.54 19.18 -0.84
C LYS A 3 -10.10 18.94 -2.29
N TRP A 4 -9.87 20.02 -3.02
CA TRP A 4 -9.26 19.97 -4.34
C TRP A 4 -7.85 19.38 -4.24
N PHE A 5 -7.49 18.54 -5.20
CA PHE A 5 -6.13 18.05 -5.33
C PHE A 5 -5.19 19.24 -5.60
N ARG A 6 -3.96 19.19 -5.05
CA ARG A 6 -2.96 20.23 -5.27
C ARG A 6 -2.37 20.07 -6.67
N GLU A 7 -2.98 20.71 -7.66
CA GLU A 7 -2.52 20.70 -9.05
C GLU A 7 -1.08 21.20 -9.16
N GLY A 8 -0.22 20.42 -9.82
CA GLY A 8 1.22 20.69 -9.97
C GLY A 8 2.12 20.20 -8.83
N HIS A 9 1.60 19.68 -7.71
CA HIS A 9 2.41 19.12 -6.59
C HIS A 9 2.66 17.61 -6.72
N GLY A 10 1.72 16.89 -7.34
CA GLY A 10 1.73 15.42 -7.37
C GLY A 10 1.03 14.81 -6.15
N VAL A 11 1.35 13.56 -5.85
CA VAL A 11 0.84 12.82 -4.69
C VAL A 11 2.01 12.50 -3.78
N ASP A 12 1.92 12.95 -2.53
CA ASP A 12 2.93 12.63 -1.53
C ASP A 12 2.90 11.13 -1.23
N PRO A 13 4.06 10.46 -1.11
CA PRO A 13 4.10 9.06 -0.74
C PRO A 13 3.69 8.89 0.73
N ASP A 14 3.01 7.78 1.05
CA ASP A 14 2.75 7.41 2.44
C ASP A 14 4.05 7.08 3.20
N ILE A 15 5.06 6.61 2.46
CA ILE A 15 6.37 6.21 2.96
C ILE A 15 7.42 6.75 2.00
N GLU A 16 8.17 7.76 2.42
CA GLU A 16 9.32 8.27 1.66
C GLU A 16 10.47 7.25 1.67
N VAL A 17 11.04 7.00 0.49
CA VAL A 17 12.21 6.16 0.29
C VAL A 17 13.15 6.90 -0.65
N ASP A 18 14.31 7.30 -0.15
CA ASP A 18 15.32 7.97 -0.97
C ASP A 18 15.85 7.00 -2.02
N GLU A 19 15.89 7.45 -3.27
CA GLU A 19 16.46 6.68 -4.38
C GLU A 19 18.00 6.60 -4.25
N ASN A 20 18.56 5.45 -4.59
CA ASN A 20 20.01 5.25 -4.65
C ASN A 20 20.44 4.69 -6.00
N LEU A 21 20.80 5.59 -6.91
CA LEU A 21 21.21 5.24 -8.27
C LEU A 21 22.47 4.36 -8.32
N ALA A 22 23.35 4.42 -7.32
CA ALA A 22 24.55 3.57 -7.27
C ALA A 22 24.20 2.11 -6.95
N GLU A 23 23.19 1.89 -6.12
CA GLU A 23 22.65 0.54 -5.84
C GLU A 23 21.77 0.05 -6.99
N MET A 24 20.94 0.93 -7.57
CA MET A 24 20.14 0.62 -8.74
C MET A 24 21.02 0.14 -9.92
N ALA A 25 22.17 0.80 -10.15
CA ALA A 25 23.13 0.40 -11.17
C ALA A 25 23.75 -0.99 -10.93
N LYS A 26 23.74 -1.49 -9.69
CA LYS A 26 24.16 -2.84 -9.32
C LYS A 26 23.00 -3.85 -9.36
N GLY A 27 21.79 -3.41 -9.68
CA GLY A 27 20.57 -4.22 -9.68
C GLY A 27 19.86 -4.30 -8.33
N ASN A 28 20.27 -3.50 -7.33
CA ASN A 28 19.64 -3.44 -6.02
C ASN A 28 18.69 -2.24 -5.96
N ASP A 29 17.38 -2.49 -5.93
CA ASP A 29 16.36 -1.44 -5.88
C ASP A 29 15.85 -1.26 -4.44
N VAL A 30 16.22 -0.14 -3.84
CA VAL A 30 15.90 0.20 -2.45
C VAL A 30 14.40 0.43 -2.23
N GLN A 31 13.68 0.89 -3.25
CA GLN A 31 12.24 1.12 -3.17
C GLN A 31 11.47 -0.21 -3.23
N LEU A 32 11.89 -1.14 -4.09
CA LEU A 32 11.30 -2.48 -4.16
C LEU A 32 11.53 -3.27 -2.86
N ASP A 33 12.75 -3.21 -2.30
CA ASP A 33 13.05 -3.88 -1.02
C ASP A 33 12.20 -3.33 0.13
N ARG A 34 12.02 -2.00 0.18
CA ARG A 34 11.11 -1.38 1.16
C ARG A 34 9.67 -1.84 0.94
N ALA A 35 9.19 -1.84 -0.30
CA ALA A 35 7.84 -2.28 -0.63
C ALA A 35 7.57 -3.73 -0.19
N ILE A 36 8.51 -4.64 -0.45
CA ILE A 36 8.40 -6.04 -0.03
C ILE A 36 8.32 -6.16 1.50
N THR A 37 9.11 -5.37 2.22
CA THR A 37 9.11 -5.34 3.68
C THR A 37 7.75 -4.91 4.22
N GLU A 38 7.19 -3.82 3.68
CA GLU A 38 5.90 -3.32 4.12
C GLU A 38 4.74 -4.24 3.77
N ILE A 39 4.77 -4.88 2.60
CA ILE A 39 3.77 -5.89 2.24
C ILE A 39 3.82 -7.06 3.21
N LYS A 40 5.01 -7.57 3.56
CA LYS A 40 5.15 -8.64 4.55
C LYS A 40 4.61 -8.23 5.93
N ASN A 41 4.81 -6.98 6.34
CA ASN A 41 4.25 -6.45 7.58
C ASN A 41 2.73 -6.31 7.52
N ALA A 42 2.20 -5.80 6.40
CA ALA A 42 0.76 -5.66 6.18
C ALA A 42 0.05 -7.01 6.18
N LEU A 43 0.62 -8.05 5.57
CA LEU A 43 0.06 -9.40 5.60
C LEU A 43 -0.05 -9.96 7.02
N LYS A 44 0.92 -9.66 7.89
CA LYS A 44 0.90 -10.08 9.30
C LYS A 44 -0.10 -9.30 10.15
N ASN A 45 -0.21 -7.99 9.92
CA ASN A 45 -0.91 -7.08 10.83
C ASN A 45 -2.30 -6.65 10.34
N LYS A 46 -2.54 -6.72 9.02
CA LYS A 46 -3.75 -6.28 8.33
C LYS A 46 -4.17 -7.31 7.27
N GLY A 47 -4.15 -8.59 7.68
CA GLY A 47 -4.58 -9.68 6.82
C GLY A 47 -6.00 -9.49 6.29
N TYR A 48 -6.26 -9.99 5.09
CA TYR A 48 -7.60 -9.96 4.51
C TYR A 48 -8.56 -10.80 5.36
N ASN A 49 -9.59 -10.15 5.89
CA ASN A 49 -10.71 -10.82 6.54
C ASN A 49 -11.86 -10.88 5.56
N ALA A 50 -12.20 -12.10 5.12
CA ALA A 50 -13.36 -12.29 4.26
C ALA A 50 -14.63 -11.85 4.99
N PRO A 51 -15.53 -11.09 4.34
CA PRO A 51 -16.82 -10.76 4.95
C PRO A 51 -17.61 -12.04 5.20
N VAL A 52 -18.29 -12.11 6.35
CA VAL A 52 -19.19 -13.23 6.66
C VAL A 52 -20.41 -13.13 5.74
N THR A 53 -20.79 -14.24 5.13
CA THR A 53 -22.04 -14.30 4.36
C THR A 53 -23.23 -14.04 5.28
N PRO A 54 -24.16 -13.14 4.92
CA PRO A 54 -25.32 -12.87 5.76
C PRO A 54 -26.21 -14.11 5.87
N ALA A 55 -26.94 -14.23 6.98
CA ALA A 55 -27.90 -15.30 7.18
C ALA A 55 -29.05 -15.18 6.15
N TYR A 56 -29.61 -16.33 5.76
CA TYR A 56 -30.73 -16.37 4.83
C TYR A 56 -31.96 -15.66 5.43
N GLU A 57 -32.64 -14.85 4.61
CA GLU A 57 -33.91 -14.22 5.00
C GLU A 57 -34.99 -15.28 5.24
N LYS A 58 -35.53 -15.38 6.45
CA LYS A 58 -36.74 -16.20 6.69
C LYS A 58 -37.94 -15.50 6.06
N ARG A 59 -38.41 -16.03 4.94
CA ARG A 59 -39.68 -15.64 4.31
C ARG A 59 -40.76 -16.58 4.84
N ASN A 60 -41.59 -16.06 5.74
CA ASN A 60 -42.82 -16.71 6.19
C ASN A 60 -43.96 -16.42 5.22
#